data_AF-A0A815ZVZ6-F1
#
_entry.id   AF-A0A815ZVZ6-F1
#
_cell.length_a   1.000
_cell.length_b   1.000
_cell.length_c   1.000
_cell.angle_alpha   90.00
_cell.angle_beta   90.00
_cell.angle_gamma   90.00
#
_symmetry.space_group_name_H-M   'P 1'
#
loop_
_entity.id
_entity.type
_entity.pdbx_description
1 polymer ?
#
loop_
_entity_poly.entity_id
_entity_poly.type
_entity_poly.pdbx_seq_one_letter_code
_entity_poly.pdbx_strand_id
1 'polypeptide(L)'
;MSIALLIILLFTGIIPRTRSFTISSPSVNDFEKVINSYTTTAMCRCSQTSIPYPQFVSFNPQLHQVCSSDFVSEEWFSSLFNVNTSNYYPLDFRLMASAQFQVLSILCRISRQAVRDAIKEFTKTTMLSPNGLSRDVFNSYVGASIEQFQKNTLENFRSFNHFVSSLVEEHHFISALRTNFYTRSVPGSNISVTFSAIYPQQVDLTQSSSMLNEKCRCDRTSNCVYPAGIYNQSRAIIPNEVFSLDELPLFVVPGFQIGCLPQNALLQSTLECFYNQSCLNIVISLTGALHTVSALNISKSLSRFSPTTTIGVLFDNLMIESWENSIDFAIYFQTCAPKACSYSYLQRFFLIYMITTMTSVFGGLSVALHIASPLFVKFILRLCRQRIQTIEADEGHESSRINSQQVIVRNPSLDQFEHLHDMYSSILSCPCRYSSMQRSTFISNEVQIHPFCTSSFVRDDRWLQYWTMKFLNDIL
;
A
#
# COMPACT_ATOMS: atom_id res chain seq x y z
N MET A 1 36.33 -42.05 -1.58
CA MET A 1 36.37 -40.58 -1.70
C MET A 1 35.58 -40.06 -2.89
N SER A 2 35.73 -40.64 -4.08
CA SER A 2 35.13 -40.13 -5.33
C SER A 2 33.60 -40.06 -5.32
N ILE A 3 32.92 -41.06 -4.76
CA ILE A 3 31.45 -41.10 -4.66
C ILE A 3 30.91 -39.99 -3.73
N ALA A 4 31.56 -39.77 -2.59
CA ALA A 4 31.16 -38.73 -1.64
C ALA A 4 31.36 -37.31 -2.22
N LEU A 5 32.45 -37.08 -2.95
CA LEU A 5 32.68 -35.82 -3.67
C LEU A 5 31.63 -35.59 -4.77
N LEU A 6 31.25 -36.64 -5.49
CA LEU A 6 30.21 -36.57 -6.52
C LEU A 6 28.83 -36.23 -5.91
N ILE A 7 28.49 -36.84 -4.77
CA ILE A 7 27.26 -36.55 -4.03
C ILE A 7 27.25 -35.10 -3.55
N ILE A 8 28.36 -34.59 -3.01
CA ILE A 8 28.46 -33.19 -2.57
C ILE A 8 28.31 -32.24 -3.77
N LEU A 9 28.99 -32.51 -4.89
CA LEU A 9 28.86 -31.73 -6.14
C LEU A 9 27.41 -31.68 -6.64
N LEU A 10 26.72 -32.82 -6.68
CA LEU A 10 25.32 -32.89 -7.08
C LEU A 10 24.45 -32.11 -6.10
N PHE A 11 24.67 -32.28 -4.80
CA PHE A 11 23.89 -31.62 -3.77
C PHE A 11 24.07 -30.10 -3.79
N THR A 12 25.30 -29.60 -3.94
CA THR A 12 25.60 -28.17 -4.01
C THR A 12 25.19 -27.53 -5.34
N GLY A 13 25.07 -28.29 -6.42
CA GLY A 13 24.56 -27.82 -7.71
C GLY A 13 23.03 -27.84 -7.84
N ILE A 14 22.34 -28.65 -7.04
CA ILE A 14 20.87 -28.77 -7.06
C ILE A 14 20.23 -27.75 -6.10
N ILE A 15 20.87 -27.43 -4.98
CA ILE A 15 20.30 -26.52 -3.97
C ILE A 15 20.39 -25.06 -4.45
N PRO A 16 19.25 -24.37 -4.67
CA PRO A 16 19.26 -22.97 -5.05
C PRO A 16 19.80 -22.12 -3.90
N ARG A 17 20.65 -21.15 -4.23
CA ARG A 17 21.17 -20.15 -3.29
C ARG A 17 20.52 -18.81 -3.55
N THR A 18 20.02 -18.18 -2.49
CA THR A 18 19.55 -16.80 -2.56
C THR A 18 20.75 -15.87 -2.64
N ARG A 19 20.81 -15.04 -3.67
CA ARG A 19 21.74 -13.91 -3.75
C ARG A 19 20.97 -12.61 -3.65
N SER A 20 21.53 -11.67 -2.90
CA SER A 20 20.99 -10.32 -2.76
C SER A 20 21.92 -9.33 -3.47
N PHE A 21 21.32 -8.39 -4.20
CA PHE A 21 22.01 -7.30 -4.86
C PHE A 21 21.43 -5.98 -4.36
N THR A 22 22.28 -4.96 -4.22
CA THR A 22 21.87 -3.64 -3.72
C THR A 22 22.37 -2.55 -4.65
N ILE A 23 21.45 -1.69 -5.09
CA ILE A 23 21.73 -0.48 -5.87
C ILE A 23 21.61 0.71 -4.93
N SER A 24 22.66 1.53 -4.82
CA SER A 24 22.65 2.80 -4.11
C SER A 24 22.09 3.91 -4.99
N SER A 25 21.21 4.75 -4.43
CA SER A 25 20.65 5.94 -5.10
C SER A 25 20.15 5.68 -6.53
N PRO A 26 19.17 4.77 -6.71
CA PRO A 26 18.68 4.37 -8.02
C PRO A 26 18.01 5.54 -8.75
N SER A 27 18.16 5.60 -10.08
CA SER A 27 17.32 6.46 -10.92
C SER A 27 15.88 5.94 -10.97
N VAL A 28 14.93 6.76 -11.45
CA VAL A 28 13.52 6.33 -11.64
C VAL A 28 13.45 5.06 -12.49
N ASN A 29 14.25 4.99 -13.56
CA ASN A 29 14.27 3.84 -14.48
C ASN A 29 14.86 2.59 -13.80
N ASP A 30 15.93 2.74 -13.01
CA ASP A 30 16.51 1.61 -12.26
C ASP A 30 15.53 1.08 -11.22
N PHE A 31 14.85 2.00 -10.52
CA PHE A 31 13.82 1.67 -9.55
C PHE A 31 12.66 0.90 -10.21
N GLU A 32 12.06 1.46 -11.26
CA GLU A 32 10.92 0.84 -11.96
C GLU A 32 11.32 -0.53 -12.51
N LYS A 33 12.51 -0.65 -13.10
CA LYS A 33 13.03 -1.93 -13.59
C LYS A 33 13.15 -2.96 -12.48
N VAL A 34 13.77 -2.62 -11.35
CA VAL A 34 13.99 -3.55 -10.24
C VAL A 34 12.68 -3.96 -9.58
N ILE A 35 11.80 -2.99 -9.28
CA ILE A 35 10.57 -3.27 -8.54
C ILE A 35 9.57 -4.06 -9.36
N ASN A 36 9.55 -3.86 -10.69
CA ASN A 36 8.70 -4.62 -11.60
C ASN A 36 9.28 -6.00 -11.94
N SER A 37 10.61 -6.15 -11.99
CA SER A 37 11.26 -7.43 -12.31
C SER A 37 11.32 -8.39 -11.12
N TYR A 38 11.34 -7.86 -9.89
CA TYR A 38 11.53 -8.63 -8.66
C TYR A 38 10.44 -8.29 -7.62
N THR A 39 9.18 -8.36 -8.02
CA THR A 39 8.01 -7.89 -7.23
C THR A 39 7.93 -8.46 -5.80
N THR A 40 8.41 -9.68 -5.56
CA THR A 40 8.34 -10.35 -4.25
C THR A 40 9.55 -10.14 -3.36
N THR A 41 10.70 -9.72 -3.91
CA THR A 41 11.97 -9.64 -3.17
C THR A 41 12.63 -8.26 -3.23
N ALA A 42 12.19 -7.38 -4.14
CA ALA A 42 12.66 -6.01 -4.22
C ALA A 42 12.15 -5.18 -3.03
N MET A 43 13.08 -4.49 -2.37
CA MET A 43 12.82 -3.56 -1.30
C MET A 43 13.66 -2.31 -1.49
N CYS A 44 12.98 -1.19 -1.75
CA CYS A 44 13.60 0.13 -1.91
C CYS A 44 13.18 1.02 -0.75
N ARG A 45 14.10 1.33 0.17
CA ARG A 45 13.74 2.13 1.35
C ARG A 45 13.71 3.62 1.01
N CYS A 46 12.58 4.27 1.27
CA CYS A 46 12.46 5.72 1.15
C CYS A 46 13.31 6.42 2.22
N SER A 47 13.84 7.59 1.88
CA SER A 47 14.46 8.49 2.86
C SER A 47 13.40 9.22 3.69
N GLN A 48 12.28 9.61 3.06
CA GLN A 48 11.11 10.20 3.71
C GLN A 48 9.95 9.22 3.63
N THR A 49 9.47 8.77 4.79
CA THR A 49 8.41 7.76 4.89
C THR A 49 7.01 8.36 5.03
N SER A 50 6.91 9.63 5.44
CA SER A 50 5.65 10.38 5.51
C SER A 50 5.67 11.47 4.45
N ILE A 51 4.84 11.31 3.42
CA ILE A 51 4.84 12.14 2.21
C ILE A 51 3.50 12.89 2.16
N PRO A 52 3.48 14.23 2.29
CA PRO A 52 2.25 15.00 2.22
C PRO A 52 1.58 14.87 0.85
N TYR A 53 0.27 14.57 0.83
CA TYR A 53 -0.53 14.55 -0.39
C TYR A 53 -0.42 15.80 -1.27
N PRO A 54 -0.39 17.05 -0.75
CA PRO A 54 -0.36 18.23 -1.62
C PRO A 54 0.92 18.36 -2.46
N GLN A 55 1.95 17.52 -2.23
CA GLN A 55 3.12 17.51 -3.10
C GLN A 55 2.84 16.82 -4.44
N PHE A 56 1.98 15.81 -4.47
CA PHE A 56 1.78 14.96 -5.65
C PHE A 56 0.32 14.77 -6.06
N VAL A 57 -0.64 15.31 -5.30
CA VAL A 57 -2.07 15.34 -5.64
C VAL A 57 -2.55 16.78 -5.71
N SER A 58 -3.28 17.11 -6.78
CA SER A 58 -4.01 18.38 -6.89
C SER A 58 -5.47 18.13 -7.29
N PHE A 59 -6.35 19.05 -6.90
CA PHE A 59 -7.79 18.99 -7.18
C PHE A 59 -8.26 20.28 -7.85
N ASN A 60 -9.09 20.13 -8.88
CA ASN A 60 -9.72 21.22 -9.61
C ASN A 60 -11.20 20.88 -9.93
N PRO A 61 -12.06 20.74 -8.90
CA PRO A 61 -13.44 20.33 -9.11
C PRO A 61 -14.21 21.38 -9.92
N GLN A 62 -14.97 20.91 -10.91
CA GLN A 62 -15.86 21.75 -11.71
C GLN A 62 -17.26 21.74 -11.10
N LEU A 63 -17.81 22.92 -10.83
CA LEU A 63 -19.19 23.06 -10.35
C LEU A 63 -20.14 23.24 -11.53
N HIS A 64 -21.41 22.89 -11.31
CA HIS A 64 -22.51 23.05 -12.26
C HIS A 64 -22.59 24.50 -12.73
N GLN A 65 -22.79 24.69 -14.03
CA GLN A 65 -22.74 26.01 -14.69
C GLN A 65 -23.69 27.04 -14.09
N VAL A 66 -24.79 26.60 -13.45
CA VAL A 66 -25.71 27.48 -12.72
C VAL A 66 -24.99 28.30 -11.65
N CYS A 67 -23.97 27.74 -11.00
CA CYS A 67 -23.21 28.39 -9.91
C CYS A 67 -22.20 29.45 -10.39
N SER A 68 -22.05 29.61 -11.70
CA SER A 68 -21.24 30.66 -12.34
C SER A 68 -22.05 31.49 -13.35
N SER A 69 -23.37 31.32 -13.35
CA SER A 69 -24.30 32.02 -14.24
C SER A 69 -24.90 33.26 -13.59
N ASP A 70 -25.58 34.08 -14.39
CA ASP A 70 -26.29 35.26 -13.89
C ASP A 70 -27.44 34.91 -12.93
N PHE A 71 -27.93 33.66 -12.93
CA PHE A 71 -29.01 33.22 -12.04
C PHE A 71 -28.65 33.26 -10.54
N VAL A 72 -27.36 33.30 -10.19
CA VAL A 72 -26.89 33.43 -8.80
C VAL A 72 -26.40 34.83 -8.45
N SER A 73 -26.53 35.78 -9.39
CA SER A 73 -26.13 37.17 -9.24
C SER A 73 -27.14 37.98 -8.43
N GLU A 74 -26.65 39.01 -7.72
CA GLU A 74 -27.49 39.90 -6.93
C GLU A 74 -28.38 40.76 -7.81
N GLU A 75 -27.88 41.17 -8.97
CA GLU A 75 -28.60 41.92 -9.99
C GLU A 75 -29.85 41.16 -10.43
N TRP A 76 -29.74 39.85 -10.67
CA TRP A 76 -30.87 39.02 -11.08
C TRP A 76 -31.94 38.93 -10.00
N PHE A 77 -31.62 38.41 -8.82
CA PHE A 77 -32.65 38.16 -7.81
C PHE A 77 -33.20 39.45 -7.20
N SER A 78 -32.43 40.56 -7.22
CA SER A 78 -32.94 41.87 -6.82
C SER A 78 -33.90 42.45 -7.85
N SER A 79 -33.69 42.17 -9.15
CA SER A 79 -34.62 42.59 -10.21
C SER A 79 -36.00 41.94 -10.13
N LEU A 80 -36.08 40.77 -9.49
CA LEU A 80 -37.31 40.03 -9.25
C LEU A 80 -38.03 40.44 -7.96
N PHE A 81 -37.39 41.26 -7.12
CA PHE A 81 -37.99 41.70 -5.87
C PHE A 81 -39.03 42.79 -6.12
N ASN A 82 -40.17 42.66 -5.44
CA ASN A 82 -41.20 43.69 -5.42
C ASN A 82 -41.69 43.88 -3.98
N VAL A 83 -41.78 45.13 -3.54
CA VAL A 83 -42.14 45.49 -2.15
C VAL A 83 -43.56 45.04 -1.74
N ASN A 84 -44.44 44.86 -2.73
CA ASN A 84 -45.82 44.42 -2.54
C ASN A 84 -45.99 42.92 -2.81
N THR A 85 -44.90 42.13 -2.82
CA THR A 85 -44.97 40.69 -3.13
C THR A 85 -45.91 39.93 -2.21
N SER A 86 -45.99 40.31 -0.94
CA SER A 86 -46.92 39.74 0.03
C SER A 86 -48.41 39.88 -0.33
N ASN A 87 -48.75 40.69 -1.33
CA ASN A 87 -50.11 40.84 -1.86
C ASN A 87 -50.38 39.95 -3.09
N TYR A 88 -49.38 39.24 -3.59
CA TYR A 88 -49.60 38.25 -4.65
C TYR A 88 -50.31 37.03 -4.10
N TYR A 89 -50.98 36.34 -5.03
CA TYR A 89 -51.52 35.03 -4.78
C TYR A 89 -50.42 34.10 -4.23
N PRO A 90 -50.66 33.28 -3.18
CA PRO A 90 -49.61 32.45 -2.58
C PRO A 90 -48.97 31.43 -3.52
N LEU A 91 -49.65 31.09 -4.62
CA LEU A 91 -49.09 30.23 -5.67
C LEU A 91 -48.41 31.01 -6.81
N ASP A 92 -48.29 32.34 -6.69
CA ASP A 92 -47.64 33.16 -7.68
C ASP A 92 -46.12 33.06 -7.57
N PHE A 93 -45.47 32.71 -8.67
CA PHE A 93 -44.01 32.66 -8.81
C PHE A 93 -43.35 33.95 -8.31
N ARG A 94 -43.93 35.12 -8.58
CA ARG A 94 -43.36 36.42 -8.19
C ARG A 94 -43.24 36.60 -6.67
N LEU A 95 -44.04 35.87 -5.87
CA LEU A 95 -43.95 35.90 -4.42
C LEU A 95 -42.62 35.32 -3.92
N MET A 96 -42.16 34.22 -4.52
CA MET A 96 -40.99 33.47 -4.02
C MET A 96 -39.75 33.60 -4.89
N ALA A 97 -39.87 34.04 -6.15
CA ALA A 97 -38.79 34.02 -7.13
C ALA A 97 -37.50 34.64 -6.60
N SER A 98 -37.55 35.88 -6.08
CA SER A 98 -36.36 36.56 -5.53
C SER A 98 -35.69 35.73 -4.42
N ALA A 99 -36.46 35.22 -3.46
CA ALA A 99 -35.92 34.40 -2.38
C ALA A 99 -35.37 33.06 -2.88
N GLN A 100 -36.00 32.44 -3.86
CA GLN A 100 -35.51 31.17 -4.43
C GLN A 100 -34.19 31.34 -5.16
N PHE A 101 -34.00 32.41 -5.94
CA PHE A 101 -32.69 32.68 -6.57
C PHE A 101 -31.62 33.10 -5.55
N GLN A 102 -31.99 33.81 -4.46
CA GLN A 102 -31.08 34.04 -3.33
C GLN A 102 -30.65 32.72 -2.68
N VAL A 103 -31.59 31.80 -2.42
CA VAL A 103 -31.28 30.47 -1.90
C VAL A 103 -30.36 29.72 -2.87
N LEU A 104 -30.64 29.73 -4.18
CA LEU A 104 -29.79 29.09 -5.19
C LEU A 104 -28.34 29.60 -5.11
N SER A 105 -28.14 30.91 -4.98
CA SER A 105 -26.82 31.53 -4.79
C SER A 105 -26.14 31.03 -3.51
N ILE A 106 -26.89 30.91 -2.41
CA ILE A 106 -26.41 30.36 -1.14
C ILE A 106 -26.03 28.88 -1.29
N LEU A 107 -26.85 28.06 -1.95
CA LEU A 107 -26.57 26.64 -2.17
C LEU A 107 -25.24 26.48 -2.92
N CYS A 108 -25.06 27.21 -4.03
CA CYS A 108 -23.81 27.22 -4.80
C CYS A 108 -22.60 27.65 -3.97
N ARG A 109 -22.75 28.68 -3.12
CA ARG A 109 -21.68 29.16 -2.24
C ARG A 109 -21.31 28.13 -1.17
N ILE A 110 -22.30 27.54 -0.52
CA ILE A 110 -22.10 26.52 0.53
C ILE A 110 -21.46 25.28 -0.07
N SER A 111 -21.91 24.81 -1.23
CA SER A 111 -21.29 23.66 -1.90
C SER A 111 -19.83 23.93 -2.27
N ARG A 112 -19.52 25.09 -2.85
CA ARG A 112 -18.13 25.50 -3.14
C ARG A 112 -17.27 25.55 -1.87
N GLN A 113 -17.83 26.07 -0.78
CA GLN A 113 -17.12 26.18 0.48
C GLN A 113 -16.84 24.79 1.08
N ALA A 114 -17.84 23.92 1.12
CA ALA A 114 -17.71 22.54 1.61
C ALA A 114 -16.63 21.76 0.83
N VAL A 115 -16.59 21.90 -0.50
CA VAL A 115 -15.55 21.28 -1.33
C VAL A 115 -14.16 21.83 -1.02
N ARG A 116 -14.02 23.16 -0.90
CA ARG A 116 -12.72 23.78 -0.57
C ARG A 116 -12.22 23.37 0.82
N ASP A 117 -13.11 23.33 1.80
CA ASP A 117 -12.76 22.93 3.16
C ASP A 117 -12.40 21.44 3.21
N ALA A 118 -13.13 20.58 2.50
CA ALA A 118 -12.80 19.17 2.38
C ALA A 118 -11.42 18.94 1.72
N ILE A 119 -11.13 19.61 0.61
CA ILE A 119 -9.81 19.56 -0.04
C ILE A 119 -8.72 20.03 0.92
N LYS A 120 -8.96 21.15 1.62
CA LYS A 120 -8.02 21.69 2.61
C LYS A 120 -7.72 20.67 3.70
N GLU A 121 -8.72 19.97 4.23
CA GLU A 121 -8.48 18.92 5.22
C GLU A 121 -7.75 17.70 4.63
N PHE A 122 -8.10 17.27 3.42
CA PHE A 122 -7.38 16.20 2.74
C PHE A 122 -5.89 16.56 2.56
N THR A 123 -5.58 17.79 2.18
CA THR A 123 -4.19 18.24 1.97
C THR A 123 -3.35 18.30 3.26
N LYS A 124 -3.96 18.25 4.44
CA LYS A 124 -3.21 18.11 5.70
C LYS A 124 -2.76 16.67 5.97
N THR A 125 -3.31 15.70 5.23
CA THR A 125 -2.98 14.28 5.42
C THR A 125 -1.69 13.91 4.70
N THR A 126 -1.07 12.82 5.15
CA THR A 126 0.21 12.30 4.63
C THR A 126 0.07 10.83 4.28
N MET A 127 0.66 10.43 3.15
CA MET A 127 0.81 9.03 2.79
C MET A 127 2.01 8.42 3.52
N LEU A 128 1.84 7.21 4.07
CA LEU A 128 2.91 6.44 4.68
C LEU A 128 3.51 5.46 3.68
N SER A 129 4.75 5.68 3.28
CA SER A 129 5.50 4.88 2.30
C SER A 129 6.89 4.57 2.83
N PRO A 130 7.06 3.58 3.72
CA PRO A 130 8.39 3.20 4.23
C PRO A 130 9.30 2.65 3.12
N ASN A 131 8.70 2.00 2.12
CA ASN A 131 9.36 1.56 0.90
C ASN A 131 8.75 2.29 -0.30
N GLY A 132 9.55 2.47 -1.35
CA GLY A 132 9.07 2.99 -2.64
C GLY A 132 8.08 2.01 -3.25
N LEU A 133 6.96 2.54 -3.73
CA LEU A 133 5.88 1.81 -4.39
C LEU A 133 6.11 1.84 -5.91
N SER A 134 5.78 0.74 -6.60
CA SER A 134 5.70 0.78 -8.05
C SER A 134 4.61 1.76 -8.49
N ARG A 135 4.70 2.26 -9.73
CA ARG A 135 3.75 3.23 -10.26
C ARG A 135 2.29 2.76 -10.16
N ASP A 136 2.03 1.51 -10.49
CA ASP A 136 0.68 0.94 -10.44
C ASP A 136 0.15 0.83 -9.01
N VAL A 137 0.99 0.40 -8.07
CA VAL A 137 0.63 0.30 -6.64
C VAL A 137 0.39 1.69 -6.06
N PHE A 138 1.24 2.66 -6.38
CA PHE A 138 1.08 4.05 -5.99
C PHE A 138 -0.22 4.64 -6.54
N ASN A 139 -0.47 4.52 -7.85
CA ASN A 139 -1.67 5.06 -8.49
C ASN A 139 -2.94 4.41 -7.93
N SER A 140 -2.91 3.10 -7.67
CA SER A 140 -4.04 2.39 -7.05
C SER A 140 -4.29 2.84 -5.61
N TYR A 141 -3.23 2.96 -4.80
CA TYR A 141 -3.33 3.39 -3.41
C TYR A 141 -3.84 4.84 -3.29
N VAL A 142 -3.27 5.75 -4.08
CA VAL A 142 -3.65 7.16 -4.10
C VAL A 142 -5.04 7.33 -4.70
N GLY A 143 -5.35 6.60 -5.78
CA GLY A 143 -6.68 6.56 -6.39
C GLY A 143 -7.75 6.14 -5.39
N ALA A 144 -7.55 5.04 -4.66
CA ALA A 144 -8.47 4.59 -3.62
C ALA A 144 -8.63 5.63 -2.49
N SER A 145 -7.54 6.31 -2.11
CA SER A 145 -7.58 7.36 -1.09
C SER A 145 -8.38 8.58 -1.56
N ILE A 146 -8.23 8.97 -2.84
CA ILE A 146 -8.99 10.05 -3.46
C ILE A 146 -10.47 9.69 -3.59
N GLU A 147 -10.80 8.47 -4.04
CA GLU A 147 -12.17 7.98 -4.14
C GLU A 147 -12.87 7.98 -2.77
N GLN A 148 -12.20 7.49 -1.74
CA GLN A 148 -12.72 7.50 -0.37
C GLN A 148 -12.94 8.94 0.13
N PHE A 149 -12.00 9.84 -0.16
CA PHE A 149 -12.15 11.27 0.16
C PHE A 149 -13.37 11.89 -0.51
N GLN A 150 -13.55 11.69 -1.82
CA GLN A 150 -14.68 12.22 -2.59
C GLN A 150 -16.01 11.67 -2.05
N LYS A 151 -16.08 10.36 -1.79
CA LYS A 151 -17.26 9.70 -1.24
C LYS A 151 -17.62 10.25 0.15
N ASN A 152 -16.65 10.29 1.06
CA ASN A 152 -16.87 10.81 2.42
C ASN A 152 -17.31 12.27 2.41
N THR A 153 -16.75 13.08 1.51
CA THR A 153 -17.13 14.49 1.36
C THR A 153 -18.60 14.64 1.00
N LEU A 154 -19.09 13.84 0.05
CA LEU A 154 -20.49 13.83 -0.36
C LEU A 154 -21.41 13.30 0.75
N GLU A 155 -21.05 12.20 1.41
CA GLU A 155 -21.86 11.59 2.48
C GLU A 155 -21.99 12.49 3.72
N ASN A 156 -20.88 13.10 4.14
CA ASN A 156 -20.88 14.05 5.25
C ASN A 156 -21.74 15.28 4.93
N PHE A 157 -21.63 15.78 3.69
CA PHE A 157 -22.43 16.91 3.25
C PHE A 157 -23.93 16.61 3.24
N ARG A 158 -24.34 15.46 2.68
CA ARG A 158 -25.75 15.03 2.68
C ARG A 158 -26.29 14.88 4.09
N SER A 159 -25.50 14.31 4.99
CA SER A 159 -25.88 14.15 6.40
C SER A 159 -26.10 15.50 7.08
N PHE A 160 -25.21 16.46 6.81
CA PHE A 160 -25.36 17.83 7.29
C PHE A 160 -26.60 18.52 6.69
N ASN A 161 -26.84 18.39 5.38
CA ASN A 161 -28.01 18.96 4.73
C ASN A 161 -29.33 18.40 5.29
N HIS A 162 -29.39 17.08 5.49
CA HIS A 162 -30.55 16.43 6.10
C HIS A 162 -30.77 16.94 7.53
N PHE A 163 -29.71 17.07 8.33
CA PHE A 163 -29.80 17.62 9.68
C PHE A 163 -30.37 19.05 9.69
N VAL A 164 -29.86 19.92 8.81
CA VAL A 164 -30.35 21.30 8.69
C VAL A 164 -31.83 21.32 8.26
N SER A 165 -32.21 20.48 7.29
CA SER A 165 -33.60 20.41 6.82
C SER A 165 -34.54 19.94 7.93
N SER A 166 -34.16 18.90 8.68
CA SER A 166 -34.96 18.41 9.83
C SER A 166 -35.12 19.47 10.92
N LEU A 167 -34.07 20.24 11.22
CA LEU A 167 -34.17 21.35 12.18
C LEU A 167 -35.17 22.43 11.72
N VAL A 168 -35.21 22.74 10.43
CA VAL A 168 -36.14 23.72 9.88
C VAL A 168 -37.59 23.23 9.97
N GLU A 169 -37.81 21.94 9.73
CA GLU A 169 -39.14 21.32 9.80
C GLU A 169 -39.68 21.23 11.23
N GLU A 170 -38.85 20.81 12.19
CA GLU A 170 -39.26 20.61 13.59
C GLU A 170 -39.56 21.93 14.32
N HIS A 171 -38.92 23.03 13.92
CA HIS A 171 -39.07 24.32 14.59
C HIS A 171 -40.11 25.25 13.97
N HIS A 172 -40.81 24.84 12.90
CA HIS A 172 -41.87 25.60 12.25
C HIS A 172 -41.53 27.09 11.98
N PHE A 173 -40.30 27.38 11.55
CA PHE A 173 -39.85 28.77 11.33
C PHE A 173 -40.79 29.53 10.38
N ILE A 174 -41.28 30.70 10.80
CA ILE A 174 -42.18 31.51 10.00
C ILE A 174 -41.39 32.23 8.90
N SER A 175 -41.77 32.00 7.63
CA SER A 175 -41.21 32.69 6.47
C SER A 175 -41.58 34.17 6.49
N ALA A 176 -40.61 35.05 6.25
CA ALA A 176 -40.85 36.48 6.09
C ALA A 176 -41.80 36.79 4.91
N LEU A 177 -41.87 35.90 3.92
CA LEU A 177 -42.80 35.98 2.79
C LEU A 177 -44.23 35.52 3.13
N ARG A 178 -44.46 35.05 4.36
CA ARG A 178 -45.77 34.52 4.83
C ARG A 178 -46.30 33.36 3.99
N THR A 179 -45.38 32.59 3.39
CA THR A 179 -45.68 31.47 2.50
C THR A 179 -46.06 30.19 3.23
N ASN A 180 -45.63 30.03 4.47
CA ASN A 180 -45.98 28.90 5.34
C ASN A 180 -46.96 29.25 6.46
N PHE A 181 -47.00 30.51 6.90
CA PHE A 181 -47.96 31.00 7.89
C PHE A 181 -48.45 32.40 7.50
N TYR A 182 -49.73 32.66 7.79
CA TYR A 182 -50.33 33.98 7.61
C TYR A 182 -50.94 34.48 8.91
N THR A 183 -50.95 35.81 9.09
CA THR A 183 -51.66 36.46 10.19
C THR A 183 -53.09 36.77 9.76
N ARG A 184 -54.04 36.50 10.65
CA ARG A 184 -55.44 36.89 10.49
C ARG A 184 -55.90 37.66 11.72
N SER A 185 -56.53 38.82 11.48
CA SER A 185 -57.25 39.55 12.51
C SER A 185 -58.68 39.03 12.59
N VAL A 186 -59.07 38.50 13.75
CA VAL A 186 -60.43 38.08 14.05
C VAL A 186 -61.10 39.20 14.85
N PRO A 187 -62.25 39.73 14.41
CA PRO A 187 -63.00 40.70 15.21
C PRO A 187 -63.40 40.05 16.54
N GLY A 188 -63.06 40.69 17.66
CA GLY A 188 -63.58 40.29 18.96
C GLY A 188 -65.10 40.42 19.02
N SER A 189 -65.74 39.61 19.87
CA SER A 189 -67.19 39.64 20.09
C SER A 189 -67.70 41.00 20.62
N ASN A 190 -66.81 41.84 21.15
CA ASN A 190 -67.04 43.25 21.46
C ASN A 190 -66.14 44.11 20.57
N ILE A 191 -66.75 45.08 19.89
CA ILE A 191 -66.31 45.80 18.67
C ILE A 191 -64.96 46.58 18.77
N SER A 192 -64.22 46.50 19.89
CA SER A 192 -62.99 47.27 20.13
C SER A 192 -61.71 46.45 20.30
N VAL A 193 -61.73 45.11 20.19
CA VAL A 193 -60.51 44.29 20.29
C VAL A 193 -60.37 43.39 19.07
N THR A 194 -59.34 43.64 18.26
CA THR A 194 -58.92 42.74 17.17
C THR A 194 -57.85 41.78 17.67
N PHE A 195 -58.11 40.48 17.66
CA PHE A 195 -57.09 39.47 17.95
C PHE A 195 -56.39 39.07 16.67
N SER A 196 -55.07 39.18 16.61
CA SER A 196 -54.29 38.65 15.48
C SER A 196 -53.74 37.27 15.86
N ALA A 197 -54.13 36.25 15.12
CA ALA A 197 -53.63 34.89 15.27
C ALA A 197 -52.84 34.47 14.03
N ILE A 198 -51.88 33.58 14.24
CA ILE A 198 -51.03 32.99 13.20
C ILE A 198 -51.64 31.65 12.81
N TYR A 199 -51.89 31.47 11.52
CA TYR A 199 -52.46 30.25 10.97
C TYR A 199 -51.53 29.65 9.91
N PRO A 200 -51.40 28.32 9.85
CA PRO A 200 -50.63 27.67 8.80
C PRO A 200 -51.31 27.85 7.45
N GLN A 201 -50.49 28.09 6.43
CA GLN A 201 -50.93 28.11 5.05
C GLN A 201 -51.42 26.71 4.65
N GLN A 202 -52.55 26.66 3.95
CA GLN A 202 -53.13 25.42 3.45
C GLN A 202 -53.55 25.56 1.99
N VAL A 203 -53.27 24.54 1.19
CA VAL A 203 -53.61 24.48 -0.24
C VAL A 203 -54.49 23.25 -0.47
N ASP A 204 -55.61 23.43 -1.17
CA ASP A 204 -56.49 22.33 -1.59
C ASP A 204 -55.96 21.72 -2.88
N LEU A 205 -55.65 20.42 -2.83
CA LEU A 205 -55.10 19.65 -3.96
C LEU A 205 -56.18 18.93 -4.77
N THR A 206 -57.45 19.26 -4.59
CA THR A 206 -58.59 18.57 -5.21
C THR A 206 -58.76 18.83 -6.71
N GLN A 207 -57.71 18.54 -7.50
CA GLN A 207 -57.77 18.29 -8.95
C GLN A 207 -56.72 17.24 -9.41
N SER A 208 -56.45 16.20 -8.62
CA SER A 208 -55.89 14.96 -9.18
C SER A 208 -56.73 13.77 -8.75
N SER A 209 -57.24 13.05 -9.74
CA SER A 209 -58.15 11.92 -9.60
C SER A 209 -57.44 10.70 -9.01
N SER A 210 -57.12 10.72 -7.71
CA SER A 210 -56.84 9.52 -6.94
C SER A 210 -56.89 9.82 -5.44
N MET A 211 -58.00 9.40 -4.82
CA MET A 211 -58.14 9.00 -3.41
C MET A 211 -57.11 9.55 -2.40
N LEU A 212 -57.20 10.85 -2.07
CA LEU A 212 -57.01 11.38 -0.72
C LEU A 212 -57.37 12.87 -0.77
N ASN A 213 -58.36 13.30 0.01
CA ASN A 213 -58.65 14.71 0.28
C ASN A 213 -57.53 15.33 1.14
N GLU A 214 -56.29 15.24 0.69
CA GLU A 214 -55.12 15.74 1.41
C GLU A 214 -54.96 17.22 1.10
N LYS A 215 -55.52 18.05 1.99
CA LYS A 215 -55.08 19.43 2.12
C LYS A 215 -53.63 19.41 2.54
N CYS A 216 -52.75 19.96 1.72
CA CYS A 216 -51.43 20.26 2.21
C CYS A 216 -51.54 21.35 3.28
N ARG A 217 -50.86 21.14 4.41
CA ARG A 217 -50.70 22.16 5.43
C ARG A 217 -49.25 22.32 5.83
N CYS A 218 -48.78 23.57 5.84
CA CYS A 218 -47.40 23.91 6.13
C CYS A 218 -46.98 23.72 7.59
N ASP A 219 -47.91 23.46 8.51
CA ASP A 219 -47.61 23.05 9.89
C ASP A 219 -47.35 21.54 10.03
N ARG A 220 -47.76 20.73 9.06
CA ARG A 220 -47.62 19.27 9.10
C ARG A 220 -46.46 18.76 8.26
N THR A 221 -46.21 19.40 7.12
CA THR A 221 -45.15 19.01 6.22
C THR A 221 -44.64 20.21 5.45
N SER A 222 -43.33 20.26 5.25
CA SER A 222 -42.67 21.27 4.45
C SER A 222 -42.53 20.84 2.98
N ASN A 223 -42.79 19.56 2.68
CA ASN A 223 -42.60 18.93 1.38
C ASN A 223 -43.70 19.27 0.37
N CYS A 224 -44.72 20.00 0.81
CA CYS A 224 -45.74 20.47 -0.09
C CYS A 224 -45.21 21.49 -1.09
N VAL A 225 -45.15 21.04 -2.34
CA VAL A 225 -44.76 21.88 -3.47
C VAL A 225 -45.71 21.71 -4.63
N TYR A 226 -45.82 22.75 -5.43
CA TYR A 226 -46.69 22.81 -6.61
C TYR A 226 -45.99 23.56 -7.74
N PRO A 227 -46.41 23.33 -9.00
CA PRO A 227 -45.87 24.06 -10.15
C PRO A 227 -46.03 25.58 -9.95
N ALA A 228 -44.96 26.32 -10.21
CA ALA A 228 -44.97 27.77 -10.06
C ALA A 228 -45.69 28.44 -11.24
N GLY A 229 -46.80 29.10 -10.96
CA GLY A 229 -47.58 29.86 -11.94
C GLY A 229 -47.41 31.37 -11.78
N ILE A 230 -47.56 32.14 -12.87
CA ILE A 230 -47.73 33.59 -12.81
C ILE A 230 -49.20 33.90 -13.05
N TYR A 231 -49.86 34.62 -12.14
CA TYR A 231 -51.30 34.85 -12.17
C TYR A 231 -51.66 36.30 -12.52
N ASN A 232 -52.83 36.51 -13.12
CA ASN A 232 -53.30 37.85 -13.50
C ASN A 232 -53.72 38.72 -12.29
N GLN A 233 -53.98 38.10 -11.13
CA GLN A 233 -54.61 38.78 -10.01
C GLN A 233 -53.64 39.09 -8.87
N SER A 234 -53.42 40.38 -8.60
CA SER A 234 -53.06 40.89 -7.28
C SER A 234 -54.28 40.82 -6.36
N ARG A 235 -54.77 39.61 -6.04
CA ARG A 235 -55.79 39.47 -4.99
C ARG A 235 -55.10 39.72 -3.66
N ALA A 236 -55.35 40.90 -3.09
CA ALA A 236 -55.12 41.14 -1.67
C ALA A 236 -55.71 39.95 -0.91
N ILE A 237 -54.85 39.27 -0.14
CA ILE A 237 -55.17 38.09 0.65
C ILE A 237 -56.53 38.29 1.33
N ILE A 238 -57.57 37.58 0.88
CA ILE A 238 -58.80 37.50 1.65
C ILE A 238 -58.47 36.54 2.80
N PRO A 239 -58.46 37.01 4.07
CA PRO A 239 -57.99 36.22 5.19
C PRO A 239 -59.06 35.19 5.57
N ASN A 240 -59.25 34.16 4.76
CA ASN A 240 -60.12 32.99 5.01
C ASN A 240 -60.07 31.87 3.95
N GLU A 241 -59.39 32.02 2.82
CA GLU A 241 -59.51 31.05 1.73
C GLU A 241 -58.49 29.91 1.85
N VAL A 242 -59.00 28.67 1.74
CA VAL A 242 -58.19 27.54 1.30
C VAL A 242 -57.89 27.81 -0.17
N PHE A 243 -56.61 27.87 -0.53
CA PHE A 243 -56.22 28.20 -1.90
C PHE A 243 -56.46 26.98 -2.78
N SER A 244 -57.29 27.14 -3.83
CA SER A 244 -57.56 26.09 -4.82
C SER A 244 -56.73 26.32 -6.08
N LEU A 245 -56.25 25.24 -6.69
CA LEU A 245 -55.60 25.23 -8.00
C LEU A 245 -56.55 25.57 -9.18
N ASP A 246 -57.81 25.92 -8.91
CA ASP A 246 -58.82 26.25 -9.93
C ASP A 246 -58.51 27.54 -10.72
N GLU A 247 -57.70 28.45 -10.18
CA GLU A 247 -57.27 29.64 -10.94
C GLU A 247 -56.26 29.24 -12.02
N LEU A 248 -56.54 29.62 -13.27
CA LEU A 248 -55.64 29.35 -14.39
C LEU A 248 -54.48 30.35 -14.40
N PRO A 249 -53.22 29.89 -14.34
CA PRO A 249 -52.06 30.77 -14.45
C PRO A 249 -51.93 31.31 -15.89
N LEU A 250 -51.45 32.54 -16.02
CA LEU A 250 -51.04 33.13 -17.31
C LEU A 250 -49.88 32.34 -17.92
N PHE A 251 -48.99 31.84 -17.07
CA PHE A 251 -47.84 31.05 -17.47
C PHE A 251 -47.40 30.15 -16.31
N VAL A 252 -47.16 28.87 -16.59
CA VAL A 252 -46.51 27.96 -15.65
C VAL A 252 -45.03 27.93 -16.00
N VAL A 253 -44.17 28.22 -15.03
CA VAL A 253 -42.72 28.21 -15.21
C VAL A 253 -42.24 26.76 -15.24
N PRO A 254 -41.81 26.21 -16.39
CA PRO A 254 -41.47 24.79 -16.51
C PRO A 254 -40.36 24.40 -15.55
N GLY A 255 -40.59 23.28 -14.84
CA GLY A 255 -39.65 22.74 -13.87
C GLY A 255 -39.60 23.47 -12.52
N PHE A 256 -40.19 24.66 -12.40
CA PHE A 256 -40.10 25.45 -11.19
C PHE A 256 -41.25 25.17 -10.23
N GLN A 257 -40.94 25.07 -8.94
CA GLN A 257 -41.88 24.75 -7.88
C GLN A 257 -41.94 25.88 -6.86
N ILE A 258 -43.06 25.96 -6.17
CA ILE A 258 -43.35 26.86 -5.05
C ILE A 258 -43.97 26.05 -3.91
N GLY A 259 -43.92 26.54 -2.68
CA GLY A 259 -44.44 25.80 -1.54
C GLY A 259 -44.33 26.56 -0.23
N CYS A 260 -44.37 25.83 0.89
CA CYS A 260 -44.32 26.44 2.22
C CYS A 260 -43.06 27.30 2.43
N LEU A 261 -41.91 26.78 2.01
CA LEU A 261 -40.61 27.44 2.17
C LEU A 261 -39.90 27.57 0.81
N PRO A 262 -39.29 28.74 0.51
CA PRO A 262 -38.55 28.94 -0.74
C PRO A 262 -37.45 27.90 -0.97
N GLN A 263 -36.73 27.51 0.08
CA GLN A 263 -35.68 26.49 0.01
C GLN A 263 -36.22 25.14 -0.45
N ASN A 264 -37.26 24.63 0.22
CA ASN A 264 -37.76 23.28 -0.05
C ASN A 264 -38.41 23.22 -1.43
N ALA A 265 -39.12 24.28 -1.83
CA ALA A 265 -39.64 24.42 -3.17
C ALA A 265 -38.53 24.47 -4.23
N LEU A 266 -37.46 25.24 -4.01
CA LEU A 266 -36.32 25.28 -4.92
C LEU A 266 -35.64 23.91 -5.05
N LEU A 267 -35.41 23.19 -3.95
CA LEU A 267 -34.77 21.88 -3.98
C LEU A 267 -35.58 20.84 -4.78
N GLN A 268 -36.91 21.01 -4.85
CA GLN A 268 -37.79 20.17 -5.67
C GLN A 268 -37.98 20.69 -7.10
N SER A 269 -37.48 21.90 -7.40
CA SER A 269 -37.47 22.46 -8.76
C SER A 269 -36.37 21.84 -9.61
N THR A 270 -36.54 21.89 -10.93
CA THR A 270 -35.56 21.48 -11.96
C THR A 270 -35.00 22.71 -12.68
N LEU A 271 -34.11 22.49 -13.65
CA LEU A 271 -33.45 23.55 -14.41
C LEU A 271 -34.06 23.76 -15.81
N GLU A 272 -35.23 23.19 -16.12
CA GLU A 272 -35.82 23.23 -17.46
C GLU A 272 -35.93 24.64 -18.05
N CYS A 273 -36.49 25.60 -17.30
CA CYS A 273 -36.57 26.99 -17.75
C CYS A 273 -35.19 27.67 -17.87
N PHE A 274 -34.20 27.25 -17.07
CA PHE A 274 -32.85 27.85 -17.08
C PHE A 274 -32.12 27.59 -18.41
N TYR A 275 -32.46 26.50 -19.09
CA TYR A 275 -31.91 26.13 -20.40
C TYR A 275 -32.76 26.63 -21.58
N ASN A 276 -33.86 27.35 -21.34
CA ASN A 276 -34.80 27.78 -22.36
C ASN A 276 -34.95 29.30 -22.40
N GLN A 277 -34.30 29.95 -23.38
CA GLN A 277 -34.35 31.41 -23.51
C GLN A 277 -35.77 31.95 -23.71
N SER A 278 -36.64 31.23 -24.44
CA SER A 278 -38.04 31.63 -24.61
C SER A 278 -38.80 31.63 -23.29
N CYS A 279 -38.54 30.65 -22.41
CA CYS A 279 -39.09 30.63 -21.06
C CYS A 279 -38.63 31.85 -20.25
N LEU A 280 -37.33 32.12 -20.25
CA LEU A 280 -36.74 33.25 -19.52
C LEU A 280 -37.31 34.58 -19.99
N ASN A 281 -37.48 34.76 -21.30
CA ASN A 281 -38.06 35.98 -21.88
C ASN A 281 -39.51 36.19 -21.42
N ILE A 282 -40.31 35.12 -21.32
CA ILE A 282 -41.68 35.20 -20.78
C ILE A 282 -41.65 35.58 -19.31
N VAL A 283 -40.77 34.95 -18.51
CA VAL A 283 -40.61 35.28 -17.09
C VAL A 283 -40.23 36.75 -16.92
N ILE A 284 -39.19 37.23 -17.61
CA ILE A 284 -38.74 38.63 -17.56
C ILE A 284 -39.90 39.59 -17.90
N SER A 285 -40.65 39.29 -18.96
CA SER A 285 -41.78 40.12 -19.39
C SER A 285 -42.91 40.17 -18.36
N LEU A 286 -43.23 39.05 -17.71
CA LEU A 286 -44.35 38.95 -16.78
C LEU A 286 -44.00 39.38 -15.35
N THR A 287 -42.72 39.34 -14.98
CA THR A 287 -42.24 39.86 -13.69
C THR A 287 -41.88 41.33 -13.74
N GLY A 288 -41.63 41.89 -14.93
CA GLY A 288 -41.11 43.25 -15.08
C GLY A 288 -39.66 43.39 -14.63
N ALA A 289 -38.89 42.29 -14.68
CA ALA A 289 -37.49 42.27 -14.26
C ALA A 289 -36.66 43.26 -15.09
N LEU A 290 -35.88 44.09 -14.39
CA LEU A 290 -35.01 45.10 -15.02
C LEU A 290 -33.70 44.53 -15.57
N HIS A 291 -33.31 43.32 -15.13
CA HIS A 291 -32.10 42.64 -15.56
C HIS A 291 -32.44 41.42 -16.40
N THR A 292 -31.79 41.30 -17.54
CA THR A 292 -31.93 40.15 -18.44
C THR A 292 -30.92 39.07 -18.08
N VAL A 293 -31.34 37.81 -18.16
CA VAL A 293 -30.48 36.64 -18.01
C VAL A 293 -30.46 35.82 -19.28
N SER A 294 -29.32 35.21 -19.56
CA SER A 294 -29.15 34.31 -20.70
C SER A 294 -29.35 32.86 -20.27
N ALA A 295 -29.96 32.07 -21.16
CA ALA A 295 -30.11 30.64 -20.95
C ALA A 295 -28.74 29.96 -20.79
N LEU A 296 -28.71 28.97 -19.90
CA LEU A 296 -27.55 28.12 -19.69
C LEU A 296 -27.19 27.39 -20.98
N ASN A 297 -25.89 27.15 -21.20
CA ASN A 297 -25.44 26.53 -22.42
C ASN A 297 -25.55 25.00 -22.33
N ILE A 298 -26.35 24.40 -23.21
CA ILE A 298 -26.46 22.94 -23.36
C ILE A 298 -25.15 22.32 -23.89
N SER A 299 -24.36 23.10 -24.65
CA SER A 299 -23.21 22.61 -25.42
C SER A 299 -21.89 22.54 -24.65
N LYS A 300 -21.83 22.94 -23.38
CA LYS A 300 -20.65 22.69 -22.54
C LYS A 300 -20.64 21.21 -22.13
N SER A 301 -20.24 20.33 -23.06
CA SER A 301 -19.92 18.90 -22.86
C SER A 301 -20.81 18.18 -21.83
N LEU A 302 -22.00 17.73 -22.25
CA LEU A 302 -23.01 16.98 -21.47
C LEU A 302 -22.77 17.02 -19.95
N SER A 303 -23.37 18.01 -19.28
CA SER A 303 -23.57 17.96 -17.82
C SER A 303 -24.02 16.55 -17.44
N ARG A 304 -23.50 16.01 -16.34
CA ARG A 304 -23.95 14.71 -15.85
C ARG A 304 -25.39 14.76 -15.32
N PHE A 305 -25.96 15.96 -15.21
CA PHE A 305 -27.32 16.21 -14.79
C PHE A 305 -28.18 16.64 -15.98
N SER A 306 -29.34 16.01 -16.10
CA SER A 306 -30.36 16.44 -17.07
C SER A 306 -30.97 17.77 -16.62
N PRO A 307 -31.47 18.62 -17.53
CA PRO A 307 -32.30 19.77 -17.16
C PRO A 307 -33.49 19.42 -16.27
N THR A 308 -33.99 18.19 -16.35
CA THR A 308 -35.09 17.65 -15.52
C THR A 308 -34.65 17.12 -14.16
N THR A 309 -33.34 17.09 -13.87
CA THR A 309 -32.84 16.72 -12.54
C THR A 309 -33.17 17.85 -11.55
N THR A 310 -33.63 17.48 -10.35
CA THR A 310 -33.97 18.46 -9.33
C THR A 310 -32.72 19.14 -8.76
N ILE A 311 -32.84 20.41 -8.41
CA ILE A 311 -31.79 21.20 -7.77
C ILE A 311 -31.35 20.56 -6.45
N GLY A 312 -32.25 19.87 -5.74
CA GLY A 312 -31.93 19.07 -4.56
C GLY A 312 -30.93 17.97 -4.84
N VAL A 313 -31.09 17.22 -5.93
CA VAL A 313 -30.12 16.19 -6.34
C VAL A 313 -28.78 16.82 -6.73
N LEU A 314 -28.78 17.97 -7.41
CA LEU A 314 -27.53 18.69 -7.69
C LEU A 314 -26.86 19.11 -6.37
N PHE A 315 -27.62 19.66 -5.42
CA PHE A 315 -27.12 20.13 -4.14
C PHE A 315 -26.57 19.00 -3.27
N ASP A 316 -27.27 17.88 -3.16
CA ASP A 316 -26.80 16.66 -2.47
C ASP A 316 -25.53 16.07 -3.10
N ASN A 317 -25.19 16.52 -4.32
CA ASN A 317 -23.95 16.22 -5.00
C ASN A 317 -22.97 17.40 -5.03
N LEU A 318 -23.11 18.34 -4.08
CA LEU A 318 -22.29 19.54 -3.94
C LEU A 318 -22.24 20.42 -5.20
N MET A 319 -23.26 20.35 -6.05
CA MET A 319 -23.28 20.99 -7.36
C MET A 319 -22.07 20.60 -8.23
N ILE A 320 -21.41 19.46 -7.98
CA ILE A 320 -20.17 19.07 -8.70
C ILE A 320 -20.52 18.35 -9.99
N GLU A 321 -19.91 18.80 -11.09
CA GLU A 321 -19.95 18.12 -12.40
C GLU A 321 -18.84 17.08 -12.49
N SER A 322 -17.60 17.46 -12.17
CA SER A 322 -16.45 16.57 -12.22
C SER A 322 -15.45 16.86 -11.10
N TRP A 323 -14.83 15.80 -10.60
CA TRP A 323 -13.69 15.86 -9.70
C TRP A 323 -12.40 15.75 -10.53
N GLU A 324 -12.03 16.80 -11.24
CA GLU A 324 -10.73 16.81 -11.93
C GLU A 324 -9.62 16.78 -10.89
N ASN A 325 -8.74 15.80 -10.99
CA ASN A 325 -7.60 15.65 -10.11
C ASN A 325 -6.37 15.23 -10.93
N SER A 326 -5.20 15.58 -10.41
CA SER A 326 -3.93 15.19 -11.01
C SER A 326 -3.07 14.45 -9.98
N ILE A 327 -2.47 13.34 -10.39
CA ILE A 327 -1.55 12.55 -9.56
C ILE A 327 -0.19 12.54 -10.24
N ASP A 328 0.86 12.92 -9.53
CA ASP A 328 2.23 12.98 -10.05
C ASP A 328 3.16 11.97 -9.36
N PHE A 329 3.38 10.84 -10.04
CA PHE A 329 4.31 9.81 -9.56
C PHE A 329 5.77 10.29 -9.53
N ALA A 330 6.18 11.17 -10.45
CA ALA A 330 7.57 11.63 -10.49
C ALA A 330 7.89 12.46 -9.25
N ILE A 331 6.96 13.34 -8.83
CA ILE A 331 7.10 14.08 -7.57
C ILE A 331 7.09 13.13 -6.37
N TYR A 332 6.19 12.14 -6.34
CA TYR A 332 6.21 11.11 -5.30
C TYR A 332 7.58 10.41 -5.19
N PHE A 333 8.14 9.95 -6.32
CA PHE A 333 9.42 9.24 -6.33
C PHE A 333 10.56 10.15 -5.83
N GLN A 334 10.56 11.41 -6.26
CA GLN A 334 11.54 12.41 -5.82
C GLN A 334 11.44 12.68 -4.32
N THR A 335 10.23 12.77 -3.74
CA THR A 335 10.08 12.95 -2.29
C THR A 335 10.43 11.68 -1.52
N CYS A 336 10.02 10.49 -1.98
CA CYS A 336 10.44 9.22 -1.37
C CYS A 336 11.97 9.11 -1.35
N ALA A 337 12.64 9.54 -2.42
CA ALA A 337 14.10 9.58 -2.56
C ALA A 337 14.76 8.28 -2.02
N PRO A 338 14.58 7.14 -2.71
CA PRO A 338 15.06 5.85 -2.23
C PRO A 338 16.58 5.86 -2.07
N LYS A 339 17.08 5.54 -0.88
CA LYS A 339 18.55 5.52 -0.61
C LYS A 339 19.23 4.29 -1.20
N ALA A 340 18.55 3.15 -1.12
CA ALA A 340 19.02 1.89 -1.67
C ALA A 340 17.85 0.98 -2.03
N CYS A 341 18.00 0.26 -3.13
CA CYS A 341 17.11 -0.83 -3.56
C CYS A 341 17.84 -2.16 -3.46
N SER A 342 17.26 -3.09 -2.71
CA SER A 342 17.79 -4.44 -2.53
C SER A 342 16.83 -5.42 -3.19
N TYR A 343 17.31 -6.39 -3.96
CA TYR A 343 16.48 -7.49 -4.45
C TYR A 343 17.23 -8.80 -4.35
N SER A 344 16.49 -9.91 -4.27
CA SER A 344 17.08 -11.24 -4.17
C SER A 344 16.51 -12.18 -5.22
N TYR A 345 17.37 -13.03 -5.78
CA TYR A 345 16.96 -14.06 -6.74
C TYR A 345 17.63 -15.40 -6.41
N LEU A 346 16.99 -16.48 -6.87
CA LEU A 346 17.50 -17.84 -6.69
C LEU A 346 18.47 -18.17 -7.80
N GLN A 347 19.73 -18.42 -7.44
CA GLN A 347 20.75 -18.91 -8.35
C GLN A 347 21.03 -20.39 -8.07
N ARG A 348 20.79 -21.25 -9.07
CA ARG A 348 21.00 -22.71 -8.94
C ARG A 348 22.46 -23.14 -9.11
N PHE A 349 23.24 -22.41 -9.91
CA PHE A 349 24.65 -22.73 -10.17
C PHE A 349 25.56 -21.58 -9.74
N PHE A 350 26.35 -21.81 -8.69
CA PHE A 350 27.34 -20.85 -8.20
C PHE A 350 28.75 -21.47 -8.12
N LEU A 351 29.51 -21.34 -9.22
CA LEU A 351 30.82 -21.97 -9.41
C LEU A 351 31.83 -21.70 -8.29
N ILE A 352 31.92 -20.46 -7.82
CA ILE A 352 32.88 -20.09 -6.76
C ILE A 352 32.57 -20.87 -5.48
N TYR A 353 31.29 -21.02 -5.11
CA TYR A 353 30.89 -21.79 -3.94
C TYR A 353 31.17 -23.29 -4.11
N MET A 354 30.98 -23.82 -5.31
CA MET A 354 31.35 -25.21 -5.63
C MET A 354 32.84 -25.44 -5.37
N ILE A 355 33.68 -24.55 -5.92
CA ILE A 355 35.14 -24.63 -5.78
C ILE A 355 35.55 -24.50 -4.30
N THR A 356 35.06 -23.49 -3.59
CA THR A 356 35.43 -23.29 -2.18
C THR A 356 34.94 -24.42 -1.28
N THR A 357 33.77 -25.01 -1.56
CA THR A 357 33.27 -26.17 -0.82
C THR A 357 34.15 -27.40 -1.09
N MET A 358 34.57 -27.62 -2.34
CA MET A 358 35.52 -28.70 -2.66
C MET A 358 36.83 -28.50 -1.92
N THR A 359 37.44 -27.31 -1.99
CA THR A 359 38.71 -27.01 -1.31
C THR A 359 38.59 -27.18 0.22
N SER A 360 37.47 -26.74 0.79
CA SER A 360 37.15 -26.92 2.22
C SER A 360 37.08 -28.39 2.63
N VAL A 361 36.42 -29.23 1.83
CA VAL A 361 36.28 -30.67 2.11
C VAL A 361 37.64 -31.38 1.98
N PHE A 362 38.42 -31.08 0.95
CA PHE A 362 39.76 -31.65 0.79
C PHE A 362 40.69 -31.25 1.95
N GLY A 363 40.69 -29.97 2.33
CA GLY A 363 41.50 -29.48 3.44
C GLY A 363 41.10 -30.09 4.78
N GLY A 364 39.80 -30.10 5.09
CA GLY A 364 39.28 -30.66 6.34
C GLY A 364 39.51 -32.16 6.46
N LEU A 365 39.33 -32.91 5.37
CA LEU A 365 39.56 -34.35 5.34
C LEU A 365 41.04 -34.70 5.53
N SER A 366 41.95 -33.94 4.94
CA SER A 366 43.40 -34.13 5.10
C SER A 366 43.83 -33.96 6.56
N VAL A 367 43.39 -32.87 7.20
CA VAL A 367 43.69 -32.60 8.62
C VAL A 367 43.10 -33.68 9.52
N ALA A 368 41.84 -34.07 9.29
CA ALA A 368 41.19 -35.13 10.07
C ALA A 368 41.91 -36.49 9.94
N LEU A 369 42.36 -36.85 8.73
CA LEU A 369 43.14 -38.06 8.48
C LEU A 369 44.50 -38.03 9.16
N HIS A 370 45.18 -36.88 9.20
CA HIS A 370 46.45 -36.72 9.92
C HIS A 370 46.29 -36.88 11.44
N ILE A 371 45.17 -36.46 12.02
CA ILE A 371 44.89 -36.62 13.45
C ILE A 371 44.42 -38.06 13.75
N ALA A 372 43.58 -38.63 12.89
CA ALA A 372 42.99 -39.95 13.10
C ALA A 372 43.98 -41.09 12.79
N SER A 373 44.90 -40.93 11.85
CA SER A 373 45.83 -42.00 11.46
C SER A 373 46.72 -42.51 12.61
N PRO A 374 47.37 -41.68 13.47
CA PRO A 374 48.14 -42.21 14.59
C PRO A 374 47.25 -42.89 15.64
N LEU A 375 45.99 -42.47 15.78
CA LEU A 375 45.04 -43.10 16.69
C LEU A 375 44.61 -44.49 16.19
N PHE A 376 44.31 -44.61 14.90
CA PHE A 376 43.98 -45.88 14.27
C PHE A 376 45.17 -46.85 14.28
N VAL A 377 46.37 -46.38 13.97
CA VAL A 377 47.58 -47.22 14.02
C VAL A 377 47.84 -47.70 15.45
N LYS A 378 47.72 -46.83 16.46
CA LYS A 378 47.82 -47.24 17.88
C LYS A 378 46.75 -48.27 18.26
N PHE A 379 45.53 -48.12 17.75
CA PHE A 379 44.44 -49.06 18.00
C PHE A 379 44.70 -50.43 17.38
N ILE A 380 45.13 -50.48 16.11
CA ILE A 380 45.50 -51.73 15.43
C ILE A 380 46.69 -52.40 16.12
N LEU A 381 47.72 -51.64 16.49
CA LEU A 381 48.89 -52.18 17.23
C LEU A 381 48.49 -52.74 18.60
N ARG A 382 47.50 -52.15 19.28
CA ARG A 382 46.95 -52.71 20.53
C ARG A 382 46.24 -54.05 20.29
N LEU A 383 45.43 -54.15 19.23
CA LEU A 383 44.76 -55.39 18.86
C LEU A 383 45.74 -56.49 18.44
N CYS A 384 46.81 -56.14 17.70
CA CYS A 384 47.88 -57.09 17.35
C CYS A 384 48.69 -57.54 18.57
N ARG A 385 49.01 -56.64 19.52
CA ARG A 385 49.68 -57.03 20.79
C ARG A 385 48.85 -57.99 21.63
N GLN A 386 47.53 -57.78 21.70
CA GLN A 386 46.64 -58.68 22.44
C GLN A 386 46.60 -60.09 21.83
N ARG A 387 46.73 -60.23 20.50
CA ARG A 387 46.81 -61.55 19.84
C ARG A 387 48.13 -62.28 20.07
N ILE A 388 49.25 -61.57 20.26
CA ILE A 388 50.56 -62.20 20.50
C ILE A 388 50.66 -62.71 21.95
N GLN A 389 50.12 -61.97 22.92
CA GLN A 389 50.11 -62.41 24.33
C GLN A 389 49.25 -63.65 24.58
N THR A 390 48.25 -63.92 23.73
CA THR A 390 47.49 -65.18 23.78
C THR A 390 48.23 -66.38 23.17
N ILE A 391 49.32 -66.17 22.40
CA ILE A 391 50.10 -67.25 21.77
C ILE A 391 51.30 -67.65 22.65
N GLU A 392 51.94 -66.70 23.34
CA GLU A 392 53.08 -66.99 24.25
C GLU A 392 52.67 -67.62 25.60
N ALA A 393 51.38 -67.70 25.92
CA ALA A 393 50.89 -68.36 27.14
C ALA A 393 50.77 -69.90 27.02
N ASP A 394 50.98 -70.48 25.82
CA ASP A 394 50.71 -71.90 25.54
C ASP A 394 51.99 -72.76 25.32
N GLU A 395 53.20 -72.18 25.22
CA GLU A 395 54.45 -72.91 24.89
C GLU A 395 55.58 -72.82 25.96
N GLY A 396 55.24 -72.53 27.22
CA GLY A 396 56.23 -72.31 28.28
C GLY A 396 56.37 -73.43 29.31
N HIS A 397 56.36 -74.72 28.94
CA HIS A 397 56.51 -75.80 29.93
C HIS A 397 57.25 -77.07 29.48
N GLU A 398 58.37 -77.00 28.74
CA GLU A 398 59.27 -78.18 28.68
C GLU A 398 60.75 -77.87 28.38
N SER A 399 61.62 -78.47 29.21
CA SER A 399 63.04 -78.76 28.97
C SER A 399 64.10 -77.67 29.22
N SER A 400 64.64 -77.69 30.44
CA SER A 400 65.98 -77.19 30.78
C SER A 400 66.87 -78.34 31.25
N ARG A 401 67.83 -78.77 30.41
CA ARG A 401 69.05 -79.47 30.85
C ARG A 401 70.09 -79.56 29.73
N ILE A 402 71.35 -79.39 30.15
CA ILE A 402 72.63 -79.63 29.46
C ILE A 402 73.26 -78.39 28.81
N ASN A 403 74.24 -77.87 29.54
CA ASN A 403 75.23 -76.91 29.09
C ASN A 403 76.53 -77.65 28.74
N SER A 404 77.36 -76.99 27.94
CA SER A 404 78.78 -77.25 27.63
C SER A 404 79.13 -78.41 26.67
N GLN A 405 79.55 -78.03 25.45
CA GLN A 405 80.92 -78.26 24.98
C GLN A 405 81.25 -77.39 23.75
N GLN A 406 82.29 -76.59 23.87
CA GLN A 406 82.95 -75.87 22.77
C GLN A 406 83.83 -76.85 21.98
N VAL A 407 83.75 -76.83 20.65
CA VAL A 407 84.84 -77.25 19.76
C VAL A 407 84.94 -76.26 18.60
N ILE A 408 86.14 -75.72 18.43
CA ILE A 408 86.57 -74.76 17.40
C ILE A 408 86.98 -75.53 16.14
N VAL A 409 86.41 -75.22 14.97
CA VAL A 409 87.04 -75.50 13.65
C VAL A 409 86.75 -74.35 12.67
N ARG A 410 87.75 -74.12 11.82
CA ARG A 410 88.03 -73.02 10.88
C ARG A 410 87.05 -72.94 9.71
N ASN A 411 86.89 -71.73 9.13
CA ASN A 411 86.33 -71.46 7.79
C ASN A 411 86.93 -72.42 6.73
N PRO A 412 86.13 -72.94 5.75
CA PRO A 412 85.87 -72.16 4.52
C PRO A 412 84.53 -72.42 3.75
N SER A 413 84.24 -71.44 2.87
CA SER A 413 83.65 -71.44 1.50
C SER A 413 82.25 -71.99 1.16
N LEU A 414 81.36 -71.06 0.76
CA LEU A 414 80.78 -70.87 -0.59
C LEU A 414 80.81 -72.07 -1.57
N ASP A 415 79.91 -73.05 -1.41
CA ASP A 415 79.23 -73.77 -2.51
C ASP A 415 78.16 -74.77 -2.00
N GLN A 416 77.23 -74.27 -1.19
CA GLN A 416 75.88 -74.86 -1.04
C GLN A 416 74.84 -73.74 -1.15
N PHE A 417 74.95 -72.98 -2.24
CA PHE A 417 73.85 -72.26 -2.86
C PHE A 417 73.01 -73.28 -3.65
N GLU A 418 71.74 -72.98 -3.93
CA GLU A 418 70.82 -73.72 -4.83
C GLU A 418 69.90 -74.83 -4.29
N HIS A 419 69.38 -74.75 -3.06
CA HIS A 419 68.16 -75.54 -2.77
C HIS A 419 67.09 -74.96 -1.83
N LEU A 420 67.13 -73.67 -1.50
CA LEU A 420 66.13 -73.06 -0.60
C LEU A 420 65.54 -71.74 -1.10
N HIS A 421 65.60 -71.47 -2.41
CA HIS A 421 65.02 -70.26 -3.00
C HIS A 421 63.52 -70.38 -3.33
N ASP A 422 62.88 -71.55 -3.25
CA ASP A 422 61.57 -71.75 -3.90
C ASP A 422 60.40 -72.17 -3.00
N MET A 423 60.46 -71.99 -1.66
CA MET A 423 59.37 -72.55 -0.84
C MET A 423 58.73 -71.69 0.26
N TYR A 424 59.23 -70.52 0.67
CA TYR A 424 58.47 -69.72 1.66
C TYR A 424 58.53 -68.21 1.42
N SER A 425 57.66 -67.77 0.51
CA SER A 425 57.12 -66.42 0.42
C SER A 425 55.89 -66.29 1.35
N SER A 426 56.10 -66.09 2.64
CA SER A 426 55.06 -65.53 3.51
C SER A 426 55.64 -65.13 4.86
N ILE A 427 55.17 -63.96 5.33
CA ILE A 427 55.32 -63.42 6.68
C ILE A 427 56.58 -62.56 6.88
N LEU A 428 56.29 -61.25 6.86
CA LEU A 428 57.09 -60.15 7.37
C LEU A 428 57.91 -60.55 8.60
N SER A 429 59.23 -60.53 8.48
CA SER A 429 60.13 -60.37 9.60
C SER A 429 60.63 -58.93 9.65
N CYS A 430 60.31 -58.27 10.77
CA CYS A 430 60.85 -56.99 11.20
C CYS A 430 62.40 -57.01 11.22
N PRO A 431 63.08 -55.86 11.06
CA PRO A 431 64.51 -55.82 10.87
C PRO A 431 65.28 -56.12 12.16
N CYS A 432 66.15 -57.12 12.11
CA CYS A 432 67.25 -57.29 13.06
C CYS A 432 68.43 -56.38 12.67
N ARG A 433 68.98 -55.71 13.67
CA ARG A 433 70.11 -54.78 13.62
C ARG A 433 71.40 -55.54 13.29
N TYR A 434 72.04 -55.24 12.15
CA TYR A 434 73.41 -55.67 11.83
C TYR A 434 74.29 -54.43 11.69
N SER A 435 75.44 -54.42 12.38
CA SER A 435 76.48 -53.41 12.29
C SER A 435 77.78 -54.02 11.77
N SER A 436 78.59 -53.20 11.11
CA SER A 436 79.88 -53.46 10.43
C SER A 436 79.71 -53.88 8.96
N MET A 437 80.51 -53.46 7.98
CA MET A 437 81.79 -52.74 7.97
C MET A 437 82.03 -52.27 6.53
N GLN A 438 82.54 -51.06 6.31
CA GLN A 438 83.27 -50.74 5.07
C GLN A 438 84.48 -49.85 5.39
N ARG A 439 85.49 -50.01 4.55
CA ARG A 439 86.93 -49.89 4.75
C ARG A 439 87.47 -48.55 4.25
N SER A 440 88.67 -48.18 4.71
CA SER A 440 89.65 -47.16 4.23
C SER A 440 89.76 -45.94 5.16
N THR A 441 90.90 -45.38 5.57
CA THR A 441 92.35 -45.65 5.35
C THR A 441 93.15 -44.75 6.32
N PHE A 442 94.33 -45.22 6.75
CA PHE A 442 95.55 -44.47 7.14
C PHE A 442 95.66 -43.66 8.48
N ILE A 443 96.72 -44.05 9.22
CA ILE A 443 97.69 -43.27 10.05
C ILE A 443 97.38 -42.91 11.53
N SER A 444 98.08 -43.65 12.40
CA SER A 444 98.85 -43.30 13.62
C SER A 444 98.23 -42.64 14.87
N ASN A 445 98.58 -43.30 15.99
CA ASN A 445 99.04 -42.81 17.30
C ASN A 445 98.03 -42.47 18.42
N GLU A 446 98.34 -43.10 19.57
CA GLU A 446 98.20 -42.68 20.97
C GLU A 446 96.79 -42.70 21.63
N VAL A 447 96.55 -43.57 22.63
CA VAL A 447 96.65 -43.35 24.11
C VAL A 447 95.48 -42.44 24.58
N GLN A 448 94.57 -42.72 25.53
CA GLN A 448 94.54 -43.46 26.80
C GLN A 448 93.07 -43.54 27.34
N ILE A 449 92.73 -44.65 28.01
CA ILE A 449 91.99 -44.84 29.31
C ILE A 449 90.79 -43.91 29.72
N HIS A 450 89.57 -44.52 29.80
CA HIS A 450 88.43 -44.48 30.78
C HIS A 450 88.09 -43.23 31.66
N PRO A 451 86.91 -43.11 32.37
CA PRO A 451 85.58 -43.76 32.30
C PRO A 451 84.39 -42.74 32.46
N PHE A 452 83.18 -43.27 32.68
CA PHE A 452 81.93 -42.67 33.22
C PHE A 452 80.76 -42.28 32.28
N CYS A 453 79.64 -42.95 32.55
CA CYS A 453 78.28 -42.59 32.22
C CYS A 453 77.90 -41.22 32.78
N THR A 454 77.24 -40.37 31.99
CA THR A 454 76.06 -39.61 32.42
C THR A 454 75.20 -39.23 31.22
N SER A 455 73.89 -39.22 31.51
CA SER A 455 72.78 -38.74 30.71
C SER A 455 73.05 -37.43 29.95
N SER A 456 72.65 -37.35 28.67
CA SER A 456 71.71 -36.35 28.15
C SER A 456 71.73 -36.24 26.61
N PHE A 457 70.56 -35.90 26.04
CA PHE A 457 70.32 -35.43 24.67
C PHE A 457 70.57 -36.44 23.53
N VAL A 458 69.86 -36.46 22.40
CA VAL A 458 69.30 -35.37 21.60
C VAL A 458 68.03 -35.87 20.86
N ARG A 459 66.98 -35.05 20.90
CA ARG A 459 65.81 -35.10 20.01
C ARG A 459 66.30 -34.65 18.63
N ASP A 460 66.55 -35.60 17.73
CA ASP A 460 67.11 -35.31 16.41
C ASP A 460 65.99 -34.93 15.42
N ASP A 461 65.64 -33.64 15.38
CA ASP A 461 64.67 -33.03 14.45
C ASP A 461 65.17 -32.94 12.99
N ARG A 462 66.21 -33.70 12.63
CA ARG A 462 66.79 -33.70 11.27
C ARG A 462 66.06 -34.57 10.25
N TRP A 463 65.10 -35.40 10.67
CA TRP A 463 64.26 -36.18 9.76
C TRP A 463 63.10 -35.38 9.15
N LEU A 464 62.61 -34.35 9.83
CA LEU A 464 61.50 -33.52 9.35
C LEU A 464 61.95 -32.48 8.29
N GLN A 465 63.20 -32.03 8.34
CA GLN A 465 63.75 -31.10 7.34
C GLN A 465 64.05 -31.79 5.98
N TYR A 466 64.36 -33.09 5.98
CA TYR A 466 64.64 -33.82 4.74
C TYR A 466 63.37 -34.11 3.92
N TRP A 467 62.23 -34.35 4.58
CA TRP A 467 60.95 -34.55 3.90
C TRP A 467 60.28 -33.24 3.46
N THR A 468 60.48 -32.14 4.19
CA THR A 468 59.93 -30.83 3.81
C THR A 468 60.67 -30.20 2.63
N MET A 469 62.00 -30.38 2.49
CA MET A 469 62.71 -29.95 1.28
C MET A 469 62.41 -30.80 0.04
N LYS A 470 62.16 -32.10 0.19
CA LYS A 470 61.84 -32.98 -0.95
C LYS A 470 60.44 -32.72 -1.51
N PHE A 471 59.48 -32.33 -0.66
CA PHE A 471 58.11 -32.01 -1.09
C PHE A 471 57.98 -30.61 -1.72
N LEU A 472 58.88 -29.66 -1.40
CA LEU A 472 58.91 -28.33 -2.03
C LEU A 472 59.60 -28.31 -3.39
N ASN A 473 60.48 -29.28 -3.69
CA ASN A 473 61.10 -29.44 -5.01
C ASN A 473 60.22 -30.18 -6.04
N ASP A 474 59.15 -30.84 -5.59
CA ASP A 474 58.19 -31.53 -6.48
C ASP A 474 56.93 -30.68 -6.76
N ILE A 475 56.87 -29.43 -6.27
CA ILE A 475 55.72 -28.50 -6.42
C ILE A 475 56.11 -27.12 -7.03
N LEU A 476 57.38 -26.88 -7.32
CA LEU A 476 57.84 -25.85 -8.28
C LEU A 476 58.34 -26.55 -9.55
#